data_AF-A0A254SBR2-F1
#
_entry.id   AF-A0A254SBR2-F1
#
_cell.length_a   1.000
_cell.length_b   1.000
_cell.length_c   1.000
_cell.angle_alpha   90.00
_cell.angle_beta   90.00
_cell.angle_gamma   90.00
#
_symmetry.space_group_name_H-M   'P 1'
#
loop_
_entity.id
_entity.type
_entity.pdbx_description
1 polymer ?
#
loop_
_entity_poly.entity_id
_entity_poly.type
_entity_poly.pdbx_seq_one_letter_code
_entity_poly.pdbx_strand_id
1 'polypeptide(L)'
;MNKKKLLALLVASAFLFAACNEDDPVSPNNDKEISSSSSEEDDCDSDECDAKSSSSKSGDKKSSDSKDNQKKSSDSKDKKSSSSSAKDDKNSSSSVKNDAKSSSSADAPKSSSSVEVPKGTRTAKLADLEKNYELKLFDQTVYLSTGSKQGFVALRIPDELWVVTYTDFANGIVSFNDDNTGKQYSETDATKKILGKLKDGFDISFIVDEDGTVKYAVGGSKEYSEAVKASVAVQKGKVSKAADIQNKIFECSDGDTTRTFTFFDNSFIVDVSAGKKLAYWVAGHYDIQRSTLLMRPDYFSKSAYSMYTYSVGTDNSIAPSDGAAMSCNAESSEYEYEKASDFVGEWQASKDGIDWEFTLNADGTFDLAAFEGNKNVEAKAGFWDIYGYHMILRNSGCLHPEKCTSVHGQLQTGPVDRETGKISGFSFIHNGTDTPKIPTSFDAPQYE
;
A
#
# COMPACT_ATOMS: atom_id res chain seq x y z
N MET A 1 -11.00 63.54 5.36
CA MET A 1 -11.72 63.99 4.14
C MET A 1 -10.86 63.58 2.96
N ASN A 2 -11.33 62.98 1.85
CA ASN A 2 -12.70 62.82 1.35
C ASN A 2 -13.04 61.37 0.91
N LYS A 3 -14.33 61.12 0.63
CA LYS A 3 -14.90 59.83 0.19
C LYS A 3 -14.76 59.63 -1.34
N LYS A 4 -14.84 58.35 -1.76
CA LYS A 4 -15.34 57.76 -3.04
C LYS A 4 -14.36 56.68 -3.56
N LYS A 5 -14.80 55.58 -4.18
CA LYS A 5 -16.16 55.20 -4.62
C LYS A 5 -16.33 53.67 -4.59
N LEU A 6 -17.55 53.20 -4.27
CA LEU A 6 -17.98 51.84 -4.60
C LEU A 6 -18.29 51.76 -6.11
N LEU A 7 -18.09 50.58 -6.71
CA LEU A 7 -18.99 50.09 -7.77
C LEU A 7 -18.99 48.57 -7.77
N ALA A 8 -20.16 47.98 -7.54
CA ALA A 8 -20.46 46.60 -7.88
C ALA A 8 -21.43 46.60 -9.06
N LEU A 9 -21.36 45.59 -9.93
CA LEU A 9 -22.40 45.32 -10.91
C LEU A 9 -22.66 43.81 -10.95
N LEU A 10 -23.93 43.41 -10.96
CA LEU A 10 -24.36 42.03 -10.79
C LEU A 10 -25.49 41.75 -11.79
N VAL A 11 -25.20 40.90 -12.78
CA VAL A 11 -26.15 40.30 -13.74
C VAL A 11 -25.59 38.90 -14.03
N ALA A 12 -26.09 37.76 -13.53
CA ALA A 12 -27.45 37.25 -13.27
C ALA A 12 -28.11 36.58 -14.50
N SER A 13 -28.29 35.25 -14.40
CA SER A 13 -29.26 34.41 -15.12
C SER A 13 -29.00 34.13 -16.63
N ALA A 14 -29.36 32.96 -17.20
CA ALA A 14 -29.90 31.73 -16.60
C ALA A 14 -29.76 30.48 -17.52
N PHE A 15 -29.74 29.31 -16.88
CA PHE A 15 -30.18 27.95 -17.27
C PHE A 15 -30.19 27.45 -18.73
N LEU A 16 -29.68 26.22 -18.90
CA LEU A 16 -30.52 25.05 -19.26
C LEU A 16 -30.00 23.78 -18.55
N PHE A 17 -30.85 22.77 -18.35
CA PHE A 17 -30.60 21.56 -17.52
C PHE A 17 -30.66 20.24 -18.31
N ALA A 18 -29.83 19.28 -17.89
CA ALA A 18 -30.12 17.84 -17.74
C ALA A 18 -29.03 17.27 -16.78
N ALA A 19 -29.31 16.76 -15.57
CA ALA A 19 -30.15 15.61 -15.15
C ALA A 19 -29.49 14.26 -15.53
N CYS A 20 -29.24 13.29 -14.64
CA CYS A 20 -29.68 13.08 -13.23
C CYS A 20 -28.48 12.57 -12.36
N ASN A 21 -28.33 12.91 -11.07
CA ASN A 21 -28.77 12.19 -9.84
C ASN A 21 -27.89 10.97 -9.45
N GLU A 22 -27.73 10.52 -8.19
CA GLU A 22 -28.07 10.95 -6.79
C GLU A 22 -27.25 10.00 -5.85
N ASP A 23 -26.87 10.28 -4.60
CA ASP A 23 -26.81 11.50 -3.76
C ASP A 23 -25.83 11.26 -2.57
N ASP A 24 -25.40 12.31 -1.85
CA ASP A 24 -24.49 12.21 -0.67
C ASP A 24 -25.22 12.58 0.66
N PRO A 25 -25.05 11.82 1.77
CA PRO A 25 -25.79 12.08 3.01
C PRO A 25 -25.23 13.25 3.86
N VAL A 26 -26.12 14.19 4.17
CA VAL A 26 -25.89 15.44 4.93
C VAL A 26 -25.57 15.24 6.42
N SER A 27 -24.62 16.03 6.95
CA SER A 27 -24.31 16.10 8.39
C SER A 27 -25.37 16.86 9.22
N PRO A 28 -25.79 16.35 10.40
CA PRO A 28 -26.65 17.08 11.33
C PRO A 28 -25.86 17.80 12.44
N ASN A 29 -26.02 19.13 12.52
CA ASN A 29 -25.81 19.88 13.77
C ASN A 29 -27.07 19.78 14.64
N ASN A 30 -26.93 19.79 15.98
CA ASN A 30 -27.89 20.43 16.89
C ASN A 30 -27.36 20.53 18.32
N ASP A 31 -27.26 21.76 18.85
CA ASP A 31 -27.16 22.01 20.29
C ASP A 31 -28.54 21.95 20.94
N LYS A 32 -28.70 21.17 22.03
CA LYS A 32 -29.57 21.57 23.15
C LYS A 32 -29.28 20.83 24.45
N GLU A 33 -29.68 21.47 25.55
CA GLU A 33 -29.23 21.20 26.91
C GLU A 33 -30.40 20.76 27.83
N ILE A 34 -30.04 20.19 29.00
CA ILE A 34 -30.81 20.20 30.28
C ILE A 34 -31.97 19.18 30.47
N SER A 35 -31.65 18.12 31.26
CA SER A 35 -32.33 17.68 32.51
C SER A 35 -33.35 16.50 32.59
N SER A 36 -32.90 15.47 33.34
CA SER A 36 -33.56 14.76 34.48
C SER A 36 -34.70 13.71 34.33
N SER A 37 -34.57 12.67 35.18
CA SER A 37 -35.58 11.72 35.71
C SER A 37 -36.24 10.69 34.76
N SER A 38 -36.60 9.45 35.18
CA SER A 38 -36.21 8.65 36.37
C SER A 38 -36.76 7.21 36.31
N SER A 39 -35.98 6.24 36.83
CA SER A 39 -36.39 4.97 37.51
C SER A 39 -37.27 3.91 36.80
N GLU A 40 -37.28 2.71 37.40
CA GLU A 40 -38.09 1.50 37.10
C GLU A 40 -37.70 0.80 35.78
N GLU A 41 -37.06 -0.37 35.76
CA GLU A 41 -37.34 -1.71 36.37
C GLU A 41 -38.46 -2.49 35.66
N ASP A 42 -38.08 -3.63 35.05
CA ASP A 42 -38.88 -4.87 35.02
C ASP A 42 -38.00 -6.06 34.56
N ASP A 43 -38.18 -7.23 35.17
CA ASP A 43 -37.43 -8.46 34.87
C ASP A 43 -38.08 -9.29 33.75
N CYS A 44 -37.28 -10.10 33.04
CA CYS A 44 -37.73 -11.36 32.44
C CYS A 44 -36.58 -12.35 32.31
N ASP A 45 -36.75 -13.53 32.90
CA ASP A 45 -35.78 -14.63 33.00
C ASP A 45 -36.28 -15.86 32.19
N SER A 46 -35.47 -16.93 32.09
CA SER A 46 -35.82 -18.27 31.55
C SER A 46 -36.06 -18.36 30.01
N ASP A 47 -35.87 -19.49 29.31
CA ASP A 47 -35.05 -20.69 29.59
C ASP A 47 -34.77 -21.52 28.30
N GLU A 48 -34.03 -22.61 28.45
CA GLU A 48 -33.74 -23.74 27.55
C GLU A 48 -34.67 -24.01 26.32
N CYS A 49 -34.07 -24.39 25.17
CA CYS A 49 -34.39 -25.68 24.49
C CYS A 49 -33.50 -26.04 23.26
N ASP A 50 -32.52 -26.90 23.54
CA ASP A 50 -31.85 -27.99 22.79
C ASP A 50 -32.16 -28.38 21.30
N ALA A 51 -31.19 -29.12 20.73
CA ALA A 51 -31.31 -30.28 19.81
C ALA A 51 -31.57 -30.16 18.26
N LYS A 52 -30.46 -30.18 17.51
CA LYS A 52 -30.04 -31.21 16.52
C LYS A 52 -30.89 -31.63 15.26
N SER A 53 -30.12 -31.82 14.17
CA SER A 53 -30.16 -32.96 13.21
C SER A 53 -31.05 -32.99 11.92
N SER A 54 -30.44 -32.54 10.82
CA SER A 54 -30.06 -33.35 9.63
C SER A 54 -31.07 -34.25 8.84
N SER A 55 -31.36 -33.87 7.59
CA SER A 55 -31.57 -34.74 6.39
C SER A 55 -31.65 -33.85 5.14
N SER A 56 -30.95 -33.96 3.99
CA SER A 56 -30.43 -35.06 3.13
C SER A 56 -31.31 -35.37 1.90
N LYS A 57 -30.67 -35.59 0.73
CA LYS A 57 -31.16 -36.17 -0.56
C LYS A 57 -31.84 -35.28 -1.64
N SER A 58 -31.01 -34.91 -2.63
CA SER A 58 -31.08 -35.30 -4.07
C SER A 58 -32.42 -35.27 -4.85
N GLY A 59 -32.39 -34.64 -6.04
CA GLY A 59 -33.36 -34.88 -7.11
C GLY A 59 -32.91 -34.33 -8.48
N ASP A 60 -32.52 -35.20 -9.41
CA ASP A 60 -32.21 -34.84 -10.80
C ASP A 60 -33.45 -34.42 -11.60
N LYS A 61 -33.28 -33.53 -12.59
CA LYS A 61 -33.76 -33.80 -13.97
C LYS A 61 -33.12 -32.92 -15.04
N LYS A 62 -33.06 -33.49 -16.25
CA LYS A 62 -32.36 -33.01 -17.44
C LYS A 62 -33.32 -33.05 -18.64
N SER A 63 -33.55 -31.92 -19.29
CA SER A 63 -34.27 -31.79 -20.57
C SER A 63 -33.96 -30.42 -21.20
N SER A 64 -34.02 -30.17 -22.51
CA SER A 64 -33.51 -30.88 -23.71
C SER A 64 -34.06 -30.18 -24.96
N ASP A 65 -33.17 -29.85 -25.90
CA ASP A 65 -33.41 -29.60 -27.34
C ASP A 65 -34.50 -28.64 -27.83
N SER A 66 -34.07 -27.59 -28.55
CA SER A 66 -34.44 -27.30 -29.96
C SER A 66 -33.69 -26.07 -30.49
N LYS A 67 -33.48 -25.84 -31.79
CA LYS A 67 -33.01 -26.62 -32.95
C LYS A 67 -33.13 -25.72 -34.21
N ASP A 68 -32.19 -25.89 -35.15
CA ASP A 68 -32.29 -25.61 -36.60
C ASP A 68 -32.75 -24.22 -37.13
N ASN A 69 -31.82 -23.50 -37.78
CA ASN A 69 -31.79 -23.16 -39.24
C ASN A 69 -30.93 -21.89 -39.54
N GLN A 70 -30.39 -21.63 -40.75
CA GLN A 70 -29.76 -22.45 -41.81
C GLN A 70 -29.12 -21.52 -42.88
N LYS A 71 -27.95 -21.92 -43.43
CA LYS A 71 -27.44 -21.66 -44.81
C LYS A 71 -27.17 -20.23 -45.39
N LYS A 72 -25.96 -20.12 -45.96
CA LYS A 72 -25.58 -19.49 -47.27
C LYS A 72 -25.73 -17.95 -47.42
N SER A 73 -24.94 -17.24 -48.25
CA SER A 73 -23.65 -17.46 -48.98
C SER A 73 -23.11 -16.04 -49.41
N SER A 74 -22.11 -15.77 -50.25
CA SER A 74 -21.49 -16.45 -51.41
C SER A 74 -20.08 -15.91 -51.73
N ASP A 75 -19.49 -16.37 -52.84
CA ASP A 75 -18.14 -16.08 -53.37
C ASP A 75 -17.89 -14.63 -53.82
N SER A 76 -16.62 -14.17 -53.80
CA SER A 76 -15.83 -13.92 -55.04
C SER A 76 -14.45 -13.24 -54.84
N LYS A 77 -13.40 -13.85 -55.42
CA LYS A 77 -12.41 -13.32 -56.42
C LYS A 77 -12.02 -11.81 -56.40
N ASP A 78 -10.80 -11.40 -56.75
CA ASP A 78 -9.57 -12.09 -57.22
C ASP A 78 -8.38 -11.10 -57.27
N LYS A 79 -7.15 -11.53 -56.94
CA LYS A 79 -5.86 -11.08 -57.55
C LYS A 79 -5.45 -9.58 -57.34
N LYS A 80 -4.19 -9.16 -57.53
CA LYS A 80 -2.96 -9.81 -58.04
C LYS A 80 -1.67 -9.10 -57.54
N SER A 81 -0.54 -9.85 -57.47
CA SER A 81 0.85 -9.47 -57.83
C SER A 81 1.41 -8.10 -57.38
N SER A 82 2.47 -7.97 -56.57
CA SER A 82 3.90 -8.37 -56.80
C SER A 82 4.78 -7.10 -56.72
N SER A 83 6.06 -7.08 -56.34
CA SER A 83 7.02 -8.10 -55.88
C SER A 83 8.29 -7.40 -55.37
N SER A 84 9.13 -8.13 -54.62
CA SER A 84 10.62 -8.05 -54.57
C SER A 84 11.33 -6.69 -54.43
N SER A 85 12.43 -6.49 -53.69
CA SER A 85 13.24 -7.24 -52.70
C SER A 85 14.65 -6.60 -52.76
N ALA A 86 15.41 -6.72 -51.68
CA ALA A 86 16.88 -6.64 -51.61
C ALA A 86 17.59 -5.26 -51.61
N LYS A 87 18.39 -5.07 -50.53
CA LYS A 87 19.74 -4.45 -50.50
C LYS A 87 19.85 -2.91 -50.67
N ASP A 88 20.79 -2.20 -50.03
CA ASP A 88 22.05 -2.57 -49.35
C ASP A 88 22.37 -1.71 -48.09
N ASP A 89 23.08 -2.32 -47.14
CA ASP A 89 24.23 -1.84 -46.34
C ASP A 89 24.52 -0.34 -45.99
N LYS A 90 24.99 -0.19 -44.72
CA LYS A 90 26.02 0.76 -44.18
C LYS A 90 25.67 2.22 -43.76
N ASN A 91 25.54 2.35 -42.43
CA ASN A 91 26.40 3.17 -41.53
C ASN A 91 26.13 4.69 -41.33
N SER A 92 26.67 5.21 -40.21
CA SER A 92 26.88 6.62 -39.82
C SER A 92 25.69 7.45 -39.31
N SER A 93 25.47 7.36 -37.98
CA SER A 93 25.38 8.49 -37.04
C SER A 93 24.66 9.81 -37.40
N SER A 94 23.66 10.18 -36.61
CA SER A 94 23.64 11.48 -35.91
C SER A 94 22.66 11.49 -34.74
N SER A 95 22.94 12.31 -33.72
CA SER A 95 22.16 12.42 -32.49
C SER A 95 21.32 13.70 -32.46
N VAL A 96 20.04 13.60 -32.10
CA VAL A 96 19.24 14.73 -31.60
C VAL A 96 18.44 14.23 -30.39
N LYS A 97 18.41 15.03 -29.33
CA LYS A 97 17.66 14.75 -28.10
C LYS A 97 16.16 14.98 -28.31
N ASN A 98 15.34 14.33 -27.51
CA ASN A 98 14.21 15.01 -26.84
C ASN A 98 13.86 14.27 -25.55
N ASP A 99 13.58 15.02 -24.50
CA ASP A 99 13.38 14.50 -23.15
C ASP A 99 11.96 13.91 -22.98
N ALA A 100 11.87 12.67 -22.52
CA ALA A 100 10.64 12.05 -22.03
C ALA A 100 10.82 11.74 -20.54
N LYS A 101 10.37 12.68 -19.68
CA LYS A 101 10.54 12.60 -18.23
C LYS A 101 9.48 11.67 -17.63
N SER A 102 9.83 10.39 -17.46
CA SER A 102 9.05 9.41 -16.69
C SER A 102 9.81 8.97 -15.44
N SER A 103 9.07 8.65 -14.38
CA SER A 103 9.56 8.52 -13.00
C SER A 103 9.59 7.06 -12.50
N SER A 104 10.18 6.89 -11.30
CA SER A 104 10.10 5.69 -10.44
C SER A 104 10.60 4.37 -11.04
N SER A 105 11.92 4.21 -11.04
CA SER A 105 12.57 2.98 -10.56
C SER A 105 13.39 3.32 -9.33
N ALA A 106 13.50 2.40 -8.37
CA ALA A 106 14.26 2.63 -7.14
C ALA A 106 15.77 2.47 -7.38
N ASP A 107 16.45 3.57 -7.74
CA ASP A 107 17.91 3.65 -7.62
C ASP A 107 18.28 3.43 -6.14
N ALA A 108 18.82 2.25 -5.83
CA ALA A 108 19.38 1.97 -4.50
C ALA A 108 20.44 3.04 -4.19
N PRO A 109 20.29 3.81 -3.08
CA PRO A 109 21.08 5.02 -2.90
C PRO A 109 22.57 4.70 -2.82
N LYS A 110 23.35 5.27 -3.75
CA LYS A 110 24.82 5.20 -3.72
C LYS A 110 25.33 6.01 -2.53
N SER A 111 25.31 5.38 -1.36
CA SER A 111 25.77 5.91 -0.07
C SER A 111 27.30 6.10 -0.04
N SER A 112 27.79 7.08 -0.79
CA SER A 112 29.19 7.55 -0.77
C SER A 112 29.36 8.91 -0.08
N SER A 113 28.27 9.50 0.41
CA SER A 113 28.29 10.65 1.33
C SER A 113 28.58 10.18 2.76
N SER A 114 29.86 9.99 3.09
CA SER A 114 30.27 9.87 4.49
C SER A 114 29.91 11.16 5.24
N VAL A 115 28.92 11.10 6.12
CA VAL A 115 28.58 12.22 7.01
C VAL A 115 29.82 12.57 7.83
N GLU A 116 30.22 13.85 7.83
CA GLU A 116 31.27 14.33 8.73
C GLU A 116 30.74 14.36 10.17
N VAL A 117 30.80 13.20 10.83
CA VAL A 117 30.45 13.02 12.23
C VAL A 117 31.43 13.82 13.10
N PRO A 118 30.95 14.76 13.96
CA PRO A 118 31.81 15.54 14.83
C PRO A 118 32.70 14.67 15.74
N LYS A 119 33.95 15.10 15.99
CA LYS A 119 34.85 14.40 16.92
C LYS A 119 34.23 14.33 18.31
N GLY A 120 34.26 13.14 18.93
CA GLY A 120 33.58 12.86 20.20
C GLY A 120 32.10 12.53 20.02
N THR A 121 31.67 12.19 18.80
CA THR A 121 30.31 11.70 18.53
C THR A 121 30.38 10.50 17.60
N ARG A 122 29.27 9.76 17.53
CA ARG A 122 29.03 8.66 16.60
C ARG A 122 27.70 8.86 15.89
N THR A 123 27.56 8.29 14.71
CA THR A 123 26.26 8.06 14.07
C THR A 123 25.28 7.39 15.04
N ALA A 124 24.04 7.89 15.09
CA ALA A 124 22.96 7.24 15.81
C ALA A 124 22.42 6.04 15.04
N LYS A 125 21.95 5.03 15.77
CA LYS A 125 21.13 3.92 15.26
C LYS A 125 19.69 4.15 15.69
N LEU A 126 18.71 3.58 14.99
CA LEU A 126 17.30 3.68 15.37
C LEU A 126 17.03 3.14 16.80
N ALA A 127 17.87 2.23 17.28
CA ALA A 127 17.85 1.74 18.66
C ALA A 127 18.16 2.85 19.70
N ASP A 128 19.03 3.83 19.40
CA ASP A 128 19.44 4.90 20.31
C ASP A 128 18.33 5.94 20.54
N LEU A 129 17.41 6.09 19.58
CA LEU A 129 16.35 7.09 19.64
C LEU A 129 15.23 6.66 20.58
N GLU A 130 14.73 7.57 21.41
CA GLU A 130 13.48 7.40 22.16
C GLU A 130 12.25 7.37 21.26
N LYS A 131 11.10 6.88 21.78
CA LYS A 131 9.84 6.77 21.00
C LYS A 131 9.36 8.12 20.45
N ASN A 132 9.54 9.22 21.19
CA ASN A 132 9.20 10.57 20.72
C ASN A 132 10.24 11.61 21.16
N TYR A 133 10.50 12.58 20.28
CA TYR A 133 11.28 13.78 20.56
C TYR A 133 10.51 15.04 20.13
N GLU A 134 10.81 16.16 20.78
CA GLU A 134 10.49 17.50 20.32
C GLU A 134 11.71 18.08 19.58
N LEU A 135 11.53 18.44 18.32
CA LEU A 135 12.55 19.04 17.45
C LEU A 135 12.11 20.45 17.05
N LYS A 136 13.08 21.33 16.80
CA LYS A 136 12.86 22.60 16.09
C LYS A 136 13.29 22.44 14.64
N LEU A 137 12.32 22.48 13.73
CA LEU A 137 12.49 22.34 12.28
C LEU A 137 11.88 23.56 11.59
N PHE A 138 12.68 24.31 10.82
CA PHE A 138 12.20 25.48 10.05
C PHE A 138 11.38 26.48 10.89
N ASP A 139 11.94 26.85 12.04
CA ASP A 139 11.35 27.69 13.10
C ASP A 139 10.07 27.14 13.75
N GLN A 140 9.65 25.89 13.45
CA GLN A 140 8.46 25.26 14.01
C GLN A 140 8.87 24.21 15.04
N THR A 141 8.07 24.07 16.10
CA THR A 141 8.17 22.92 17.03
C THR A 141 7.45 21.74 16.40
N VAL A 142 8.17 20.65 16.17
CA VAL A 142 7.66 19.44 15.50
C VAL A 142 8.03 18.22 16.34
N TYR A 143 7.07 17.32 16.57
CA TYR A 143 7.33 16.06 17.25
C TYR A 143 7.81 15.00 16.26
N LEU A 144 9.02 14.49 16.46
CA LEU A 144 9.48 13.26 15.82
C LEU A 144 8.92 12.06 16.61
N SER A 145 8.44 11.05 15.91
CA SER A 145 7.99 9.78 16.50
C SER A 145 8.63 8.60 15.76
N THR A 146 9.39 7.78 16.49
CA THR A 146 10.04 6.54 16.00
C THR A 146 9.22 5.28 16.28
N GLY A 147 8.08 5.45 16.97
CA GLY A 147 7.01 4.47 17.03
C GLY A 147 7.41 3.12 17.65
N SER A 148 7.50 2.09 16.82
CA SER A 148 7.85 0.71 17.16
C SER A 148 9.28 0.33 16.71
N LYS A 149 10.07 1.30 16.22
CA LYS A 149 11.49 1.17 15.79
C LYS A 149 11.73 0.21 14.60
N GLN A 150 10.76 0.08 13.71
CA GLN A 150 10.84 -0.78 12.50
C GLN A 150 10.94 0.05 11.20
N GLY A 151 11.67 1.17 11.25
CA GLY A 151 11.89 2.06 10.11
C GLY A 151 10.77 3.07 9.80
N PHE A 152 9.56 2.88 10.34
CA PHE A 152 8.46 3.83 10.16
C PHE A 152 8.61 5.05 11.10
N VAL A 153 8.87 6.23 10.54
CA VAL A 153 9.16 7.47 11.28
C VAL A 153 8.18 8.57 10.86
N ALA A 154 7.65 9.31 11.84
CA ALA A 154 6.74 10.43 11.59
C ALA A 154 7.25 11.75 12.16
N LEU A 155 6.90 12.84 11.47
CA LEU A 155 6.91 14.21 11.95
C LEU A 155 5.46 14.67 12.18
N ARG A 156 5.22 15.36 13.30
CA ARG A 156 3.88 15.81 13.71
C ARG A 156 3.87 17.23 14.25
N ILE A 157 2.97 18.07 13.75
CA ILE A 157 2.51 19.28 14.47
C ILE A 157 1.16 18.89 15.10
N PRO A 158 0.94 19.11 16.42
CA PRO A 158 -0.29 18.68 17.08
C PRO A 158 -1.54 19.15 16.35
N ASP A 159 -2.37 18.19 15.96
CA ASP A 159 -3.70 18.36 15.36
C ASP A 159 -3.71 19.18 14.04
N GLU A 160 -2.53 19.48 13.48
CA GLU A 160 -2.32 20.24 12.24
C GLU A 160 -1.62 19.43 11.13
N LEU A 161 -0.67 18.54 11.47
CA LEU A 161 0.18 17.87 10.48
C LEU A 161 0.63 16.48 10.95
N TRP A 162 0.58 15.51 10.04
CA TRP A 162 1.37 14.30 10.03
C TRP A 162 2.12 14.17 8.69
N VAL A 163 3.43 13.89 8.75
CA VAL A 163 4.25 13.43 7.61
C VAL A 163 4.95 12.14 8.03
N VAL A 164 4.75 11.06 7.30
CA VAL A 164 5.34 9.74 7.59
C VAL A 164 6.29 9.33 6.48
N THR A 165 7.40 8.67 6.84
CA THR A 165 8.34 8.04 5.92
C THR A 165 8.77 6.67 6.42
N TYR A 166 9.23 5.82 5.52
CA TYR A 166 9.92 4.58 5.83
C TYR A 166 11.43 4.77 5.56
N THR A 167 12.27 4.31 6.48
CA THR A 167 13.72 4.43 6.41
C THR A 167 14.41 3.21 7.03
N ASP A 168 15.52 2.78 6.44
CA ASP A 168 16.47 1.84 7.04
C ASP A 168 17.31 2.46 8.17
N PHE A 169 17.18 3.78 8.38
CA PHE A 169 18.01 4.62 9.26
C PHE A 169 19.51 4.55 8.92
N ALA A 170 19.86 4.29 7.66
CA ALA A 170 21.24 4.21 7.21
C ALA A 170 22.01 5.51 7.51
N ASN A 171 23.23 5.36 8.00
CA ASN A 171 24.10 6.46 8.44
C ASN A 171 23.45 7.42 9.47
N GLY A 172 22.38 7.00 10.16
CA GLY A 172 21.66 7.81 11.12
C GLY A 172 20.79 8.91 10.48
N ILE A 173 20.43 8.77 9.21
CA ILE A 173 19.66 9.76 8.44
C ILE A 173 18.19 9.33 8.31
N VAL A 174 17.28 10.30 8.36
CA VAL A 174 15.89 10.15 7.92
C VAL A 174 15.59 11.17 6.83
N SER A 175 15.30 10.70 5.62
CA SER A 175 15.01 11.55 4.45
C SER A 175 13.50 11.72 4.22
N PHE A 176 13.05 12.97 4.14
CA PHE A 176 11.67 13.35 3.85
C PHE A 176 11.62 14.11 2.52
N ASN A 177 10.93 13.58 1.52
CA ASN A 177 10.63 14.24 0.26
C ASN A 177 9.19 13.94 -0.20
N ASP A 178 8.69 14.70 -1.18
CA ASP A 178 7.28 14.63 -1.58
C ASP A 178 6.88 13.30 -2.26
N ASP A 179 7.86 12.51 -2.75
CA ASP A 179 7.69 11.19 -3.39
C ASP A 179 7.76 10.02 -2.38
N ASN A 180 8.51 10.15 -1.28
CA ASN A 180 8.69 9.11 -0.26
C ASN A 180 7.87 9.32 1.02
N THR A 181 6.96 10.30 1.06
CA THR A 181 6.16 10.60 2.26
C THR A 181 4.66 10.47 2.10
N GLY A 182 4.05 9.85 3.11
CA GLY A 182 2.61 9.96 3.36
C GLY A 182 2.30 11.21 4.16
N LYS A 183 1.21 11.93 3.84
CA LYS A 183 0.87 13.20 4.49
C LYS A 183 -0.63 13.43 4.68
N GLN A 184 -0.99 13.94 5.86
CA GLN A 184 -2.33 14.40 6.24
C GLN A 184 -2.16 15.71 7.01
N TYR A 185 -2.90 16.77 6.65
CA TYR A 185 -2.64 18.09 7.22
C TYR A 185 -3.81 19.07 7.10
N SER A 186 -3.76 20.12 7.92
CA SER A 186 -4.58 21.33 7.85
C SER A 186 -3.75 22.52 7.33
N GLU A 187 -4.40 23.49 6.68
CA GLU A 187 -3.74 24.58 5.94
C GLU A 187 -3.13 25.71 6.83
N THR A 188 -2.43 25.37 7.91
CA THR A 188 -1.80 26.33 8.83
C THR A 188 -0.46 26.87 8.31
N ASP A 189 -0.02 28.04 8.81
CA ASP A 189 1.27 28.63 8.45
C ASP A 189 2.46 27.76 8.92
N ALA A 190 2.32 27.07 10.05
CA ALA A 190 3.33 26.13 10.55
C ALA A 190 3.46 24.93 9.60
N THR A 191 2.34 24.32 9.22
CA THR A 191 2.28 23.25 8.22
C THR A 191 2.87 23.69 6.87
N LYS A 192 2.49 24.88 6.38
CA LYS A 192 2.94 25.42 5.09
C LYS A 192 4.47 25.57 5.00
N LYS A 193 5.17 25.81 6.12
CA LYS A 193 6.64 25.80 6.17
C LYS A 193 7.22 24.40 6.02
N ILE A 194 6.69 23.40 6.73
CA ILE A 194 7.18 22.02 6.65
C ILE A 194 6.92 21.44 5.25
N LEU A 195 5.70 21.58 4.72
CA LEU A 195 5.35 21.13 3.37
C LEU A 195 6.09 21.91 2.28
N GLY A 196 6.40 23.19 2.52
CA GLY A 196 7.25 23.99 1.63
C GLY A 196 8.67 23.40 1.50
N LYS A 197 9.22 22.83 2.58
CA LYS A 197 10.53 22.16 2.58
C LYS A 197 10.47 20.71 2.10
N LEU A 198 9.35 20.01 2.32
CA LEU A 198 9.14 18.65 1.84
C LEU A 198 9.25 18.53 0.30
N LYS A 199 8.84 19.57 -0.43
CA LYS A 199 8.95 19.66 -1.90
C LYS A 199 10.39 19.78 -2.42
N ASP A 200 11.28 20.43 -1.65
CA ASP A 200 12.70 20.50 -1.97
C ASP A 200 13.43 19.18 -1.61
N GLY A 201 12.83 18.40 -0.69
CA GLY A 201 13.48 17.33 0.05
C GLY A 201 14.32 17.85 1.21
N PHE A 202 14.28 17.16 2.36
CA PHE A 202 15.19 17.43 3.47
C PHE A 202 15.52 16.18 4.28
N ASP A 203 16.77 16.12 4.75
CA ASP A 203 17.27 15.11 5.65
C ASP A 203 17.26 15.61 7.11
N ILE A 204 17.04 14.70 8.05
CA ILE A 204 17.41 14.88 9.46
C ILE A 204 18.48 13.85 9.82
N SER A 205 19.67 14.31 10.16
CA SER A 205 20.83 13.47 10.54
C SER A 205 20.96 13.40 12.06
N PHE A 206 21.08 12.20 12.62
CA PHE A 206 21.18 11.96 14.06
C PHE A 206 22.55 11.41 14.47
N ILE A 207 23.09 11.98 15.56
CA ILE A 207 24.33 11.54 16.22
C ILE A 207 24.10 11.34 17.72
N VAL A 208 25.01 10.60 18.35
CA VAL A 208 25.11 10.42 19.80
C VAL A 208 26.50 10.88 20.24
N ASP A 209 26.59 11.69 21.30
CA ASP A 209 27.86 12.16 21.86
C ASP A 209 28.44 11.24 22.96
N GLU A 210 29.57 11.63 23.54
CA GLU A 210 30.28 10.87 24.59
C GLU A 210 29.42 10.64 25.85
N ASP A 211 28.48 11.56 26.15
CA ASP A 211 27.54 11.47 27.27
C ASP A 211 26.29 10.61 26.95
N GLY A 212 26.13 10.15 25.71
CA GLY A 212 24.97 9.38 25.25
C GLY A 212 23.77 10.24 24.82
N THR A 213 23.96 11.54 24.63
CA THR A 213 22.89 12.49 24.26
C THR A 213 22.64 12.44 22.75
N VAL A 214 21.38 12.25 22.35
CA VAL A 214 20.97 12.28 20.93
C VAL A 214 20.88 13.73 20.46
N LYS A 215 21.58 14.03 19.36
CA LYS A 215 21.59 15.34 18.72
C LYS A 215 21.24 15.20 17.24
N TYR A 216 20.60 16.22 16.67
CA TYR A 216 20.09 16.23 15.30
C TYR A 216 20.56 17.46 14.52
N ALA A 217 20.77 17.28 13.22
CA ALA A 217 21.00 18.36 12.25
C ALA A 217 20.03 18.20 11.07
N VAL A 218 19.72 19.31 10.38
CA VAL A 218 18.75 19.32 9.26
C VAL A 218 19.46 19.77 7.98
N GLY A 219 19.13 19.12 6.85
CA GLY A 219 19.58 19.53 5.51
C GLY A 219 21.10 19.61 5.33
N GLY A 220 21.85 18.69 5.97
CA GLY A 220 23.32 18.67 5.90
C GLY A 220 24.03 19.74 6.73
N SER A 221 23.34 20.43 7.64
CA SER A 221 23.97 21.36 8.60
C SER A 221 25.06 20.65 9.42
N LYS A 222 26.14 21.39 9.72
CA LYS A 222 27.19 20.94 10.68
C LYS A 222 26.88 21.35 12.13
N GLU A 223 25.85 22.18 12.33
CA GLU A 223 25.38 22.59 13.65
C GLU A 223 24.29 21.61 14.13
N TYR A 224 24.64 20.81 15.15
CA TYR A 224 23.76 19.81 15.75
C TYR A 224 23.07 20.38 16.99
N SER A 225 21.74 20.32 17.01
CA SER A 225 20.89 20.68 18.16
C SER A 225 20.56 19.45 19.01
N GLU A 226 20.31 19.63 20.31
CA GLU A 226 19.85 18.54 21.17
C GLU A 226 18.42 18.10 20.84
N ALA A 227 18.19 16.79 20.75
CA ALA A 227 16.85 16.24 20.56
C ALA A 227 16.16 16.09 21.92
N VAL A 228 15.18 16.95 22.22
CA VAL A 228 14.52 17.00 23.53
C VAL A 228 13.54 15.83 23.66
N LYS A 229 13.71 14.98 24.67
CA LYS A 229 12.83 13.81 24.88
C LYS A 229 11.39 14.25 25.18
N ALA A 230 10.41 13.73 24.45
CA ALA A 230 9.00 14.12 24.57
C ALA A 230 8.13 13.02 25.19
N SER A 231 7.49 13.32 26.32
CA SER A 231 6.40 12.52 26.89
C SER A 231 5.08 12.89 26.22
N VAL A 232 4.40 11.92 25.62
CA VAL A 232 3.25 12.17 24.75
C VAL A 232 2.06 11.30 25.18
N ALA A 233 0.92 11.94 25.42
CA ALA A 233 -0.31 11.27 25.84
C ALA A 233 -0.88 10.33 24.75
N VAL A 234 -1.37 9.17 25.19
CA VAL A 234 -2.08 8.14 24.43
C VAL A 234 -3.58 8.18 24.76
N GLN A 235 -4.44 7.63 23.89
CA GLN A 235 -5.89 7.63 24.11
C GLN A 235 -6.34 6.42 24.93
N LYS A 236 -7.20 6.64 25.93
CA LYS A 236 -7.77 5.54 26.74
C LYS A 236 -8.72 4.69 25.88
N GLY A 237 -8.60 3.35 25.97
CA GLY A 237 -9.43 2.42 25.20
C GLY A 237 -8.98 2.24 23.74
N LYS A 238 -7.83 2.82 23.36
CA LYS A 238 -7.19 2.62 22.06
C LYS A 238 -5.81 1.98 22.23
N VAL A 239 -5.36 1.23 21.23
CA VAL A 239 -4.02 0.64 21.14
C VAL A 239 -2.94 1.75 21.13
N SER A 240 -1.67 1.45 21.48
CA SER A 240 -0.60 2.49 21.56
C SER A 240 0.78 2.12 20.97
N LYS A 241 0.93 0.91 20.40
CA LYS A 241 2.14 0.38 19.74
C LYS A 241 1.72 -0.67 18.69
N ALA A 242 2.51 -0.88 17.63
CA ALA A 242 2.16 -1.84 16.58
C ALA A 242 2.04 -3.29 17.12
N ALA A 243 2.90 -3.66 18.06
CA ALA A 243 2.96 -5.00 18.67
C ALA A 243 1.71 -5.45 19.48
N ASP A 244 0.65 -4.64 19.58
CA ASP A 244 -0.66 -5.10 20.10
C ASP A 244 -1.61 -5.57 18.95
N ILE A 245 -1.29 -5.25 17.69
CA ILE A 245 -2.06 -5.63 16.49
C ILE A 245 -1.26 -6.44 15.46
N GLN A 246 0.07 -6.47 15.58
CA GLN A 246 0.97 -7.36 14.85
C GLN A 246 0.47 -8.81 14.87
N ASN A 247 0.56 -9.49 13.72
CA ASN A 247 0.10 -10.86 13.48
C ASN A 247 -1.39 -11.06 13.82
N LYS A 248 -2.23 -10.12 13.37
CA LYS A 248 -3.70 -10.21 13.45
C LYS A 248 -4.37 -9.83 12.13
N ILE A 249 -5.54 -10.40 11.94
CA ILE A 249 -6.47 -10.08 10.85
C ILE A 249 -7.73 -9.47 11.49
N PHE A 250 -8.11 -8.27 11.06
CA PHE A 250 -9.34 -7.59 11.45
C PHE A 250 -10.31 -7.55 10.26
N GLU A 251 -11.37 -8.34 10.31
CA GLU A 251 -12.45 -8.31 9.32
C GLU A 251 -13.57 -7.38 9.78
N CYS A 252 -13.62 -6.19 9.19
CA CYS A 252 -14.59 -5.13 9.49
C CYS A 252 -15.65 -5.06 8.38
N SER A 253 -16.93 -5.26 8.70
CA SER A 253 -18.01 -5.20 7.70
C SER A 253 -18.92 -3.97 7.90
N ASP A 254 -19.27 -3.32 6.79
CA ASP A 254 -20.11 -2.13 6.70
C ASP A 254 -21.04 -2.27 5.48
N GLY A 255 -22.29 -2.65 5.73
CA GLY A 255 -23.24 -3.05 4.68
C GLY A 255 -22.73 -4.22 3.84
N ASP A 256 -22.79 -4.07 2.51
CA ASP A 256 -22.24 -5.04 1.54
C ASP A 256 -20.70 -4.95 1.38
N THR A 257 -20.02 -4.05 2.10
CA THR A 257 -18.56 -3.87 2.03
C THR A 257 -17.86 -4.54 3.21
N THR A 258 -16.86 -5.37 2.94
CA THR A 258 -15.97 -5.93 3.97
C THR A 258 -14.55 -5.43 3.74
N ARG A 259 -13.91 -4.94 4.81
CA ARG A 259 -12.52 -4.49 4.85
C ARG A 259 -11.74 -5.44 5.76
N THR A 260 -10.81 -6.20 5.20
CA THR A 260 -9.98 -7.15 5.94
C THR A 260 -8.57 -6.57 6.07
N PHE A 261 -8.22 -6.12 7.28
CA PHE A 261 -6.91 -5.56 7.60
C PHE A 261 -6.00 -6.66 8.18
N THR A 262 -5.03 -7.12 7.40
CA THR A 262 -3.98 -8.05 7.85
C THR A 262 -2.74 -7.26 8.24
N PHE A 263 -2.31 -7.39 9.49
CA PHE A 263 -1.13 -6.72 10.04
C PHE A 263 0.00 -7.71 10.32
N PHE A 264 1.15 -7.44 9.73
CA PHE A 264 2.42 -8.16 9.94
C PHE A 264 3.31 -7.39 10.93
N ASP A 265 4.60 -7.73 10.99
CA ASP A 265 5.61 -7.07 11.82
C ASP A 265 5.62 -5.55 11.67
N ASN A 266 5.85 -5.03 10.46
CA ASN A 266 5.86 -3.58 10.16
C ASN A 266 5.11 -3.21 8.85
N SER A 267 4.42 -4.18 8.24
CA SER A 267 3.70 -4.04 6.99
C SER A 267 2.26 -4.55 7.10
N PHE A 268 1.42 -4.13 6.15
CA PHE A 268 0.00 -4.43 6.14
C PHE A 268 -0.49 -4.81 4.74
N ILE A 269 -1.62 -5.51 4.70
CA ILE A 269 -2.50 -5.62 3.53
C ILE A 269 -3.92 -5.26 3.99
N VAL A 270 -4.61 -4.41 3.23
CA VAL A 270 -6.06 -4.16 3.38
C VAL A 270 -6.75 -4.62 2.11
N ASP A 271 -7.53 -5.69 2.24
CA ASP A 271 -8.45 -6.15 1.20
C ASP A 271 -9.81 -5.50 1.38
N VAL A 272 -10.37 -4.95 0.29
CA VAL A 272 -11.71 -4.34 0.30
C VAL A 272 -12.59 -5.09 -0.69
N SER A 273 -13.53 -5.86 -0.17
CA SER A 273 -14.47 -6.68 -0.94
C SER A 273 -15.88 -6.08 -0.95
N ALA A 274 -16.57 -6.22 -2.08
CA ALA A 274 -17.99 -5.95 -2.22
C ALA A 274 -18.72 -7.30 -2.37
N GLY A 275 -19.46 -7.70 -1.33
CA GLY A 275 -19.90 -9.07 -1.15
C GLY A 275 -18.71 -10.04 -1.25
N LYS A 276 -18.85 -11.11 -2.05
CA LYS A 276 -17.82 -12.15 -2.23
C LYS A 276 -16.75 -11.83 -3.29
N LYS A 277 -16.59 -10.57 -3.69
CA LYS A 277 -15.61 -10.16 -4.71
C LYS A 277 -14.69 -9.06 -4.20
N LEU A 278 -13.38 -9.32 -4.21
CA LEU A 278 -12.36 -8.30 -3.99
C LEU A 278 -12.53 -7.17 -5.00
N ALA A 279 -12.75 -5.95 -4.49
CA ALA A 279 -13.01 -4.76 -5.28
C ALA A 279 -11.73 -3.92 -5.46
N TYR A 280 -10.85 -3.90 -4.47
CA TYR A 280 -9.45 -3.46 -4.55
C TYR A 280 -8.66 -3.93 -3.33
N TRP A 281 -7.34 -3.78 -3.39
CA TRP A 281 -6.42 -4.07 -2.29
C TRP A 281 -5.36 -2.96 -2.18
N VAL A 282 -4.83 -2.73 -0.98
CA VAL A 282 -3.77 -1.76 -0.66
C VAL A 282 -2.80 -2.38 0.33
N ALA A 283 -1.50 -2.15 0.16
CA ALA A 283 -0.44 -2.69 1.01
C ALA A 283 0.71 -1.68 1.19
N GLY A 284 1.44 -1.78 2.30
CA GLY A 284 2.61 -0.95 2.59
C GLY A 284 3.04 -1.06 4.05
N HIS A 285 3.68 -0.02 4.59
CA HIS A 285 4.16 0.01 5.98
C HIS A 285 3.21 0.72 6.96
N TYR A 286 3.21 0.29 8.24
CA TYR A 286 2.40 0.91 9.30
C TYR A 286 3.12 1.05 10.64
N ASP A 287 2.57 1.90 11.52
CA ASP A 287 2.89 1.90 12.95
C ASP A 287 1.72 2.51 13.77
N ILE A 288 1.74 2.34 15.10
CA ILE A 288 0.82 3.02 16.02
C ILE A 288 1.56 4.04 16.88
N GLN A 289 1.22 5.31 16.64
CA GLN A 289 1.83 6.47 17.26
C GLN A 289 0.72 7.31 17.93
N ARG A 290 0.84 7.54 19.25
CA ARG A 290 -0.18 8.24 20.07
C ARG A 290 -1.60 7.64 20.04
N SER A 291 -1.74 6.36 19.74
CA SER A 291 -3.02 5.69 19.44
C SER A 291 -3.67 6.03 18.10
N THR A 292 -2.97 6.77 17.23
CA THR A 292 -3.25 6.82 15.79
C THR A 292 -2.49 5.68 15.11
N LEU A 293 -3.21 4.82 14.39
CA LEU A 293 -2.64 3.89 13.41
C LEU A 293 -2.36 4.70 12.14
N LEU A 294 -1.08 4.78 11.77
CA LEU A 294 -0.58 5.45 10.57
C LEU A 294 -0.22 4.37 9.56
N MET A 295 -0.73 4.46 8.34
CA MET A 295 -0.50 3.47 7.28
C MET A 295 -0.08 4.19 6.00
N ARG A 296 1.14 3.95 5.52
CA ARG A 296 1.64 4.46 4.23
C ARG A 296 1.52 3.36 3.18
N PRO A 297 0.74 3.53 2.11
CA PRO A 297 0.73 2.60 0.99
C PRO A 297 1.99 2.69 0.15
N ASP A 298 2.43 1.55 -0.35
CA ASP A 298 3.56 1.39 -1.27
C ASP A 298 3.14 0.59 -2.53
N TYR A 299 2.16 -0.32 -2.34
CA TYR A 299 1.55 -1.13 -3.40
C TYR A 299 0.01 -1.07 -3.32
N PHE A 300 -0.66 -1.05 -4.46
CA PHE A 300 -2.12 -0.98 -4.53
C PHE A 300 -2.66 -1.41 -5.91
N SER A 301 -3.91 -1.88 -5.95
CA SER A 301 -4.60 -2.21 -7.22
C SER A 301 -5.43 -1.07 -7.82
N LYS A 302 -5.63 0.01 -7.07
CA LYS A 302 -6.27 1.28 -7.47
C LYS A 302 -5.61 2.43 -6.73
N SER A 303 -5.72 3.64 -7.26
CA SER A 303 -5.16 4.86 -6.65
C SER A 303 -5.46 4.95 -5.14
N ALA A 304 -4.42 4.88 -4.31
CA ALA A 304 -4.51 5.01 -2.86
C ALA A 304 -4.18 6.45 -2.41
N TYR A 305 -4.56 6.79 -1.18
CA TYR A 305 -4.08 8.00 -0.52
C TYR A 305 -2.60 7.84 -0.12
N SER A 306 -1.83 8.94 -0.06
CA SER A 306 -0.41 8.86 0.37
C SER A 306 -0.24 8.32 1.80
N MET A 307 -1.27 8.44 2.63
CA MET A 307 -1.37 7.87 3.97
C MET A 307 -2.85 7.68 4.31
N TYR A 308 -3.16 6.63 5.07
CA TYR A 308 -4.40 6.49 5.82
C TYR A 308 -4.13 6.65 7.31
N THR A 309 -5.10 7.20 8.04
CA THR A 309 -5.03 7.33 9.49
C THR A 309 -6.29 6.80 10.16
N TYR A 310 -6.10 5.92 11.14
CA TYR A 310 -7.15 5.22 11.87
C TYR A 310 -6.87 5.29 13.39
N SER A 311 -7.82 4.81 14.19
CA SER A 311 -7.58 4.38 15.57
C SER A 311 -8.09 2.95 15.74
N VAL A 312 -7.29 2.11 16.40
CA VAL A 312 -7.69 0.73 16.76
C VAL A 312 -8.07 0.71 18.24
N GLY A 313 -9.26 0.24 18.55
CA GLY A 313 -9.75 0.08 19.92
C GLY A 313 -9.27 -1.19 20.59
N THR A 314 -9.25 -1.17 21.92
CA THR A 314 -9.01 -2.38 22.74
C THR A 314 -10.21 -3.35 22.72
N ASP A 315 -11.30 -2.94 22.07
CA ASP A 315 -12.51 -3.69 21.74
C ASP A 315 -12.50 -4.25 20.30
N ASN A 316 -11.35 -4.20 19.62
CA ASN A 316 -11.14 -4.53 18.20
C ASN A 316 -11.90 -3.63 17.20
N SER A 317 -12.42 -2.48 17.61
CA SER A 317 -12.96 -1.49 16.67
C SER A 317 -11.86 -0.83 15.81
N ILE A 318 -12.14 -0.53 14.54
CA ILE A 318 -11.29 0.31 13.69
C ILE A 318 -12.10 1.51 13.20
N ALA A 319 -11.63 2.73 13.52
CA ALA A 319 -12.27 3.98 13.11
C ALA A 319 -11.31 4.83 12.28
N PRO A 320 -11.69 5.34 11.10
CA PRO A 320 -10.90 6.35 10.37
C PRO A 320 -10.91 7.68 11.13
N SER A 321 -9.99 8.61 10.78
CA SER A 321 -9.84 9.89 11.48
C SER A 321 -11.08 10.80 11.47
N ASP A 322 -11.99 10.57 10.52
CA ASP A 322 -13.06 11.46 10.06
C ASP A 322 -14.42 10.75 9.94
N GLY A 323 -14.54 9.49 10.40
CA GLY A 323 -15.73 8.68 10.22
C GLY A 323 -16.05 7.73 11.38
N ALA A 324 -17.13 6.95 11.22
CA ALA A 324 -17.64 6.06 12.25
C ALA A 324 -16.70 4.87 12.56
N ALA A 325 -16.73 4.40 13.80
CA ALA A 325 -16.03 3.19 14.20
C ALA A 325 -16.70 1.94 13.63
N MET A 326 -15.96 1.16 12.84
CA MET A 326 -16.37 -0.17 12.41
C MET A 326 -16.09 -1.16 13.54
N SER A 327 -17.05 -2.03 13.83
CA SER A 327 -16.78 -3.24 14.61
C SER A 327 -16.15 -4.29 13.71
N CYS A 328 -15.16 -5.03 14.21
CA CYS A 328 -14.41 -6.00 13.44
C CYS A 328 -14.30 -7.32 14.19
N ASN A 329 -14.46 -8.44 13.48
CA ASN A 329 -13.96 -9.72 13.98
C ASN A 329 -12.43 -9.68 13.94
N ALA A 330 -11.75 -10.13 14.99
CA ALA A 330 -10.30 -10.08 15.07
C ALA A 330 -9.73 -11.43 15.48
N GLU A 331 -8.88 -11.99 14.62
CA GLU A 331 -8.21 -13.28 14.84
C GLU A 331 -6.68 -13.11 14.81
N SER A 332 -5.99 -13.97 15.57
CA SER A 332 -4.53 -14.06 15.52
C SER A 332 -4.09 -14.89 14.32
N SER A 333 -2.98 -14.49 13.71
CA SER A 333 -2.44 -15.08 12.48
C SER A 333 -1.11 -15.77 12.79
N GLU A 334 -1.09 -17.10 12.77
CA GLU A 334 0.09 -17.94 13.05
C GLU A 334 0.72 -18.42 11.73
N TYR A 335 1.75 -17.71 11.27
CA TYR A 335 2.47 -18.02 10.02
C TYR A 335 3.98 -17.81 10.21
N GLU A 336 4.78 -18.60 9.49
CA GLU A 336 6.21 -18.32 9.34
C GLU A 336 6.41 -17.21 8.29
N TYR A 337 7.44 -16.37 8.51
CA TYR A 337 7.72 -15.23 7.63
C TYR A 337 8.59 -15.67 6.45
N GLU A 338 8.08 -15.46 5.25
CA GLU A 338 8.77 -15.79 4.00
C GLU A 338 9.86 -14.74 3.70
N LYS A 339 11.05 -15.18 3.26
CA LYS A 339 12.18 -14.28 2.99
C LYS A 339 12.33 -14.06 1.50
N ALA A 340 12.26 -12.80 1.04
CA ALA A 340 12.42 -12.46 -0.39
C ALA A 340 13.71 -13.05 -1.00
N SER A 341 14.82 -13.11 -0.25
CA SER A 341 16.07 -13.73 -0.68
C SER A 341 15.94 -15.17 -1.19
N ASP A 342 14.96 -15.92 -0.67
CA ASP A 342 14.84 -17.35 -0.87
C ASP A 342 14.05 -17.65 -2.17
N PHE A 343 13.31 -16.65 -2.69
CA PHE A 343 12.55 -16.69 -3.96
C PHE A 343 13.26 -16.00 -5.13
N VAL A 344 14.44 -15.38 -4.93
CA VAL A 344 15.21 -14.76 -6.01
C VAL A 344 15.73 -15.84 -6.97
N GLY A 345 15.28 -15.78 -8.23
CA GLY A 345 15.65 -16.77 -9.25
C GLY A 345 14.75 -16.76 -10.49
N GLU A 346 15.05 -17.68 -11.40
CA GLU A 346 14.20 -18.11 -12.50
C GLU A 346 13.29 -19.25 -12.03
N TRP A 347 12.03 -19.23 -12.46
CA TRP A 347 11.00 -20.20 -12.07
C TRP A 347 10.13 -20.57 -13.28
N GLN A 348 9.65 -21.81 -13.33
CA GLN A 348 8.91 -22.36 -14.47
C GLN A 348 7.63 -23.06 -14.03
N ALA A 349 6.62 -23.04 -14.89
CA ALA A 349 5.38 -23.80 -14.71
C ALA A 349 4.70 -24.08 -16.06
N SER A 350 4.13 -25.26 -16.25
CA SER A 350 3.32 -25.59 -17.44
C SER A 350 1.87 -25.86 -17.03
N LYS A 351 0.91 -25.20 -17.70
CA LYS A 351 -0.50 -25.23 -17.33
C LYS A 351 -1.41 -25.02 -18.54
N ASP A 352 -2.40 -25.90 -18.71
CA ASP A 352 -3.40 -25.84 -19.78
C ASP A 352 -2.81 -25.77 -21.21
N GLY A 353 -1.58 -26.25 -21.41
CA GLY A 353 -0.84 -26.20 -22.68
C GLY A 353 -0.09 -24.88 -22.93
N ILE A 354 0.08 -24.07 -21.88
CA ILE A 354 0.86 -22.82 -21.89
C ILE A 354 2.00 -22.97 -20.89
N ASP A 355 3.22 -22.71 -21.37
CA ASP A 355 4.44 -22.72 -20.56
C ASP A 355 4.72 -21.31 -20.03
N TRP A 356 5.11 -21.20 -18.76
CA TRP A 356 5.34 -19.94 -18.06
C TRP A 356 6.77 -19.85 -17.56
N GLU A 357 7.37 -18.68 -17.76
CA GLU A 357 8.67 -18.28 -17.25
C GLU A 357 8.46 -17.11 -16.29
N PHE A 358 9.00 -17.19 -15.08
CA PHE A 358 8.83 -16.18 -14.04
C PHE A 358 10.17 -15.90 -13.34
N THR A 359 10.68 -14.69 -13.48
CA THR A 359 11.94 -14.26 -12.88
C THR A 359 11.68 -13.25 -11.78
N LEU A 360 12.22 -13.52 -10.59
CA LEU A 360 12.17 -12.66 -9.42
C LEU A 360 13.59 -12.13 -9.14
N ASN A 361 13.84 -10.86 -9.46
CA ASN A 361 15.17 -10.25 -9.35
C ASN A 361 15.46 -9.74 -7.94
N ALA A 362 16.74 -9.76 -7.55
CA ALA A 362 17.22 -9.33 -6.23
C ALA A 362 17.07 -7.83 -5.93
N ASP A 363 16.72 -7.02 -6.94
CA ASP A 363 16.47 -5.58 -6.82
C ASP A 363 14.98 -5.23 -6.60
N GLY A 364 14.12 -6.25 -6.45
CA GLY A 364 12.68 -6.08 -6.31
C GLY A 364 11.95 -5.90 -7.64
N THR A 365 12.60 -6.13 -8.79
CA THR A 365 11.91 -6.21 -10.09
C THR A 365 11.52 -7.64 -10.45
N PHE A 366 10.48 -7.81 -11.28
CA PHE A 366 10.10 -9.12 -11.81
C PHE A 366 9.74 -9.05 -13.30
N ASP A 367 9.89 -10.20 -13.97
CA ASP A 367 9.43 -10.46 -15.33
C ASP A 367 8.66 -11.79 -15.34
N LEU A 368 7.47 -11.80 -15.94
CA LEU A 368 6.60 -12.98 -16.06
C LEU A 368 6.12 -13.09 -17.51
N ALA A 369 6.41 -14.20 -18.17
CA ALA A 369 6.03 -14.48 -19.56
C ALA A 369 5.27 -15.80 -19.67
N ALA A 370 4.38 -15.90 -20.67
CA ALA A 370 3.63 -17.11 -20.98
C ALA A 370 3.63 -17.40 -22.48
N PHE A 371 3.77 -18.68 -22.84
CA PHE A 371 4.06 -19.12 -24.20
C PHE A 371 3.12 -20.25 -24.65
N GLU A 372 2.45 -20.04 -25.79
CA GLU A 372 1.66 -21.05 -26.51
C GLU A 372 2.54 -21.62 -27.63
N GLY A 373 3.42 -22.56 -27.29
CA GLY A 373 4.56 -22.92 -28.13
C GLY A 373 5.48 -21.71 -28.36
N ASN A 374 5.91 -21.44 -29.60
CA ASN A 374 6.84 -20.34 -29.89
C ASN A 374 6.20 -18.92 -29.84
N LYS A 375 4.96 -18.78 -29.36
CA LYS A 375 4.19 -17.54 -29.35
C LYS A 375 4.01 -17.07 -27.91
N ASN A 376 4.64 -15.94 -27.54
CA ASN A 376 4.29 -15.24 -26.31
C ASN A 376 2.81 -14.80 -26.35
N VAL A 377 2.04 -15.14 -25.32
CA VAL A 377 0.60 -14.87 -25.18
C VAL A 377 0.27 -13.97 -23.99
N GLU A 378 1.17 -13.87 -23.01
CA GLU A 378 1.11 -12.92 -21.90
C GLU A 378 2.54 -12.51 -21.54
N ALA A 379 2.72 -11.25 -21.16
CA ALA A 379 3.94 -10.76 -20.54
C ALA A 379 3.58 -9.67 -19.54
N LYS A 380 4.13 -9.73 -18.33
CA LYS A 380 4.00 -8.72 -17.28
C LYS A 380 5.37 -8.47 -16.69
N ALA A 381 5.74 -7.21 -16.49
CA ALA A 381 6.96 -6.82 -15.79
C ALA A 381 6.62 -5.74 -14.76
N GLY A 382 7.39 -5.65 -13.68
CA GLY A 382 7.07 -4.74 -12.59
C GLY A 382 7.94 -4.87 -11.36
N PHE A 383 7.36 -4.55 -10.21
CA PHE A 383 7.98 -4.61 -8.90
C PHE A 383 7.30 -5.66 -8.01
N TRP A 384 8.08 -6.34 -7.17
CA TRP A 384 7.58 -7.34 -6.22
C TRP A 384 8.14 -7.12 -4.82
N ASP A 385 7.41 -7.62 -3.82
CA ASP A 385 7.77 -7.56 -2.41
C ASP A 385 7.07 -8.70 -1.63
N ILE A 386 7.51 -8.97 -0.40
CA ILE A 386 6.88 -9.95 0.51
C ILE A 386 6.53 -9.28 1.83
N TYR A 387 5.24 -9.29 2.18
CA TYR A 387 4.75 -8.88 3.50
C TYR A 387 4.23 -10.11 4.26
N GLY A 388 4.99 -10.52 5.28
CA GLY A 388 4.71 -11.73 6.06
C GLY A 388 4.86 -13.00 5.22
N TYR A 389 3.72 -13.57 4.84
CA TYR A 389 3.60 -14.74 3.96
C TYR A 389 2.85 -14.40 2.66
N HIS A 390 2.67 -13.12 2.34
CA HIS A 390 2.05 -12.67 1.09
C HIS A 390 3.08 -12.07 0.13
N MET A 391 3.15 -12.57 -1.10
CA MET A 391 3.84 -11.89 -2.19
C MET A 391 2.91 -10.90 -2.89
N ILE A 392 3.45 -9.76 -3.27
CA ILE A 392 2.78 -8.69 -4.02
C ILE A 392 3.51 -8.52 -5.36
N LEU A 393 2.75 -8.41 -6.46
CA LEU A 393 3.26 -8.09 -7.80
C LEU A 393 2.54 -6.84 -8.33
N ARG A 394 3.29 -5.74 -8.48
CA ARG A 394 2.81 -4.48 -9.07
C ARG A 394 3.38 -4.32 -10.46
N ASN A 395 2.56 -4.57 -11.48
CA ASN A 395 2.96 -4.40 -12.88
C ASN A 395 3.32 -2.94 -13.17
N SER A 396 4.40 -2.71 -13.91
CA SER A 396 4.73 -1.43 -14.56
C SER A 396 4.55 -1.49 -16.08
N GLY A 397 4.59 -2.69 -16.68
CA GLY A 397 4.28 -2.94 -18.08
C GLY A 397 3.61 -4.31 -18.30
N CYS A 398 2.74 -4.41 -19.30
CA CYS A 398 2.13 -5.66 -19.73
C CYS A 398 1.98 -5.71 -21.26
N LEU A 399 1.93 -6.92 -21.84
CA LEU A 399 1.60 -7.17 -23.24
C LEU A 399 0.17 -6.71 -23.60
N HIS A 400 -0.75 -6.86 -22.64
CA HIS A 400 -2.15 -6.43 -22.74
C HIS A 400 -2.44 -5.33 -21.70
N PRO A 401 -2.20 -4.04 -22.01
CA PRO A 401 -2.32 -2.94 -21.04
C PRO A 401 -3.71 -2.84 -20.40
N GLU A 402 -4.77 -3.22 -21.13
CA GLU A 402 -6.15 -3.22 -20.65
C GLU A 402 -6.46 -4.34 -19.64
N LYS A 403 -5.53 -5.30 -19.46
CA LYS A 403 -5.56 -6.36 -18.45
C LYS A 403 -4.37 -6.28 -17.49
N CYS A 404 -3.73 -5.12 -17.35
CA CYS A 404 -2.51 -4.99 -16.57
C CYS A 404 -2.81 -4.85 -15.06
N THR A 405 -3.41 -5.88 -14.45
CA THR A 405 -3.85 -5.84 -13.04
C THR A 405 -2.74 -6.26 -12.06
N SER A 406 -2.46 -5.42 -11.05
CA SER A 406 -1.56 -5.78 -9.95
C SER A 406 -2.20 -6.85 -9.06
N VAL A 407 -1.43 -7.85 -8.65
CA VAL A 407 -1.90 -8.99 -7.85
C VAL A 407 -1.16 -9.10 -6.53
N HIS A 408 -1.78 -9.76 -5.57
CA HIS A 408 -1.12 -10.27 -4.37
C HIS A 408 -1.71 -11.65 -4.07
N GLY A 409 -1.02 -12.41 -3.24
CA GLY A 409 -1.39 -13.79 -2.95
C GLY A 409 -0.61 -14.37 -1.79
N GLN A 410 -1.13 -15.44 -1.22
CA GLN A 410 -0.40 -16.22 -0.21
C GLN A 410 0.76 -16.92 -0.92
N LEU A 411 1.96 -16.72 -0.41
CA LEU A 411 3.17 -17.40 -0.81
C LEU A 411 3.40 -18.57 0.14
N GLN A 412 3.95 -19.67 -0.38
CA GLN A 412 4.37 -20.82 0.42
C GLN A 412 5.64 -21.43 -0.17
N THR A 413 6.72 -21.39 0.61
CA THR A 413 7.99 -22.08 0.35
C THR A 413 7.75 -23.57 0.06
N GLY A 414 8.27 -24.05 -1.06
CA GLY A 414 8.27 -25.46 -1.43
C GLY A 414 9.41 -26.27 -0.77
N PRO A 415 9.71 -27.47 -1.28
CA PRO A 415 10.80 -28.28 -0.77
C PRO A 415 12.15 -27.56 -0.87
N VAL A 416 12.98 -27.65 0.18
CA VAL A 416 14.38 -27.20 0.11
C VAL A 416 15.24 -28.33 -0.43
N ASP A 417 15.96 -28.07 -1.52
CA ASP A 417 16.98 -28.97 -2.04
C ASP A 417 18.15 -29.09 -1.06
N ARG A 418 18.63 -30.32 -0.87
CA ARG A 418 19.60 -30.65 0.18
C ARG A 418 21.05 -30.38 -0.20
N GLU A 419 21.36 -30.26 -1.49
CA GLU A 419 22.74 -30.07 -1.96
C GLU A 419 23.07 -28.58 -2.14
N THR A 420 22.09 -27.80 -2.60
CA THR A 420 22.19 -26.34 -2.80
C THR A 420 21.70 -25.52 -1.61
N GLY A 421 20.81 -26.06 -0.78
CA GLY A 421 20.16 -25.34 0.31
C GLY A 421 19.11 -24.31 -0.13
N LYS A 422 18.68 -24.35 -1.40
CA LYS A 422 17.67 -23.45 -1.98
C LYS A 422 16.28 -24.11 -2.06
N ILE A 423 15.22 -23.33 -2.16
CA ILE A 423 13.88 -23.87 -2.49
C ILE A 423 13.89 -24.39 -3.93
N SER A 424 13.27 -25.54 -4.17
CA SER A 424 13.14 -26.15 -5.51
C SER A 424 11.86 -25.73 -6.25
N GLY A 425 11.07 -24.85 -5.64
CA GLY A 425 9.78 -24.36 -6.13
C GLY A 425 8.99 -23.67 -5.02
N PHE A 426 7.84 -23.09 -5.36
CA PHE A 426 6.91 -22.45 -4.41
C PHE A 426 5.47 -22.47 -4.90
N SER A 427 4.52 -22.25 -3.99
CA SER A 427 3.12 -21.95 -4.33
C SER A 427 2.80 -20.48 -4.14
N PHE A 428 1.99 -19.91 -5.05
CA PHE A 428 1.52 -18.52 -5.02
C PHE A 428 0.02 -18.47 -5.30
N ILE A 429 -0.78 -18.46 -4.24
CA ILE A 429 -2.25 -18.48 -4.29
C ILE A 429 -2.74 -17.03 -4.41
N HIS A 430 -2.78 -16.54 -5.64
CA HIS A 430 -3.00 -15.13 -5.98
C HIS A 430 -4.45 -14.77 -6.33
N ASN A 431 -4.81 -13.50 -6.13
CA ASN A 431 -6.11 -12.94 -6.51
C ASN A 431 -6.28 -12.65 -8.02
N GLY A 432 -5.23 -12.82 -8.83
CA GLY A 432 -5.21 -12.48 -10.26
C GLY A 432 -6.32 -13.14 -11.10
N THR A 433 -7.03 -12.31 -11.87
CA THR A 433 -8.19 -12.72 -12.68
C THR A 433 -7.93 -12.81 -14.19
N ASP A 434 -6.70 -12.52 -14.63
CA ASP A 434 -6.35 -12.37 -16.05
C ASP A 434 -6.44 -13.71 -16.82
N THR A 435 -6.34 -13.64 -18.15
CA THR A 435 -6.38 -14.80 -19.05
C THR A 435 -5.34 -14.60 -20.15
N PRO A 436 -4.35 -15.52 -20.32
CA PRO A 436 -4.22 -16.81 -19.63
C PRO A 436 -3.97 -16.69 -18.12
N LYS A 437 -4.43 -17.68 -17.35
CA LYS A 437 -4.34 -17.64 -15.88
C LYS A 437 -2.95 -18.03 -15.41
N ILE A 438 -2.31 -17.13 -14.67
CA ILE A 438 -1.05 -17.38 -13.97
C ILE A 438 -1.14 -18.71 -13.17
N PRO A 439 -0.10 -19.55 -13.16
CA PRO A 439 -0.01 -20.74 -12.31
C PRO A 439 0.07 -20.38 -10.83
N THR A 440 -0.49 -21.23 -9.96
CA THR A 440 -0.41 -21.06 -8.50
C THR A 440 0.73 -21.88 -7.87
N SER A 441 1.58 -22.48 -8.69
CA SER A 441 2.77 -23.26 -8.30
C SER A 441 3.81 -23.08 -9.39
N PHE A 442 5.06 -22.91 -9.01
CA PHE A 442 6.22 -22.82 -9.89
C PHE A 442 7.36 -23.67 -9.33
N ASP A 443 8.12 -24.30 -10.22
CA ASP A 443 9.27 -25.14 -9.90
C ASP A 443 10.56 -24.44 -10.39
N ALA A 444 11.71 -24.80 -9.81
CA ALA A 444 13.01 -24.34 -10.30
C ALA A 444 13.33 -24.99 -11.67
N PRO A 445 13.94 -24.26 -12.62
CA PRO A 445 14.34 -24.81 -13.91
C PRO A 445 15.36 -25.95 -13.75
N GLN A 446 15.22 -26.97 -14.60
CA GLN A 446 16.16 -28.09 -14.68
C GLN A 446 17.17 -27.83 -15.80
N TYR A 447 18.46 -27.90 -15.47
CA TYR A 447 19.57 -27.77 -16.40
C TYR A 447 20.32 -29.12 -16.51
N GLU A 448 20.94 -29.41 -17.67
CA GLU A 448 21.68 -30.66 -17.97
C GLU A 448 23.12 -30.68 -17.40
#